data_AF-A0A0L6WQD4-F1
#
_entry.id   AF-A0A0L6WQD4-F1
#
_cell.length_a   1.000
_cell.length_b   1.000
_cell.length_c   1.000
_cell.angle_alpha   90.00
_cell.angle_beta   90.00
_cell.angle_gamma   90.00
#
_symmetry.space_group_name_H-M   'P 1'
#
loop_
_entity.id
_entity.type
_entity.pdbx_description
1 polymer ?
#
loop_
_entity_poly.entity_id
_entity_poly.type
_entity_poly.pdbx_seq_one_letter_code
_entity_poly.pdbx_strand_id
1 'polypeptide(L)'
;MPGPSNPQRKRKHKGKAVKKRQQETTEMTDCNDTLPPAHSPSITLMSNARAGSTHETVTMVECSTRIQVENSQESKPRPKQKAASASSLMPKAPFIHDPGNGPRVRDVRAFLSSRFFAQQPALNDPLCAEFAQKEVLEMLKTVLPEEVALILWYNKSRSTSRICPTCHRLYRLGDVLADHIPSQNPFHGMNSSPKMQREQTISGLCSAMCFIAASYSYPNAIKSAWGRTAEELDDQTWNLLNGLPEDPVGDPALTMLMRMTRLDDLGLGRLCLGLDPEDVPR
;
A
#
# COMPACT_ATOMS: atom_id res chain seq x y z
N MET A 1 57.80 4.29 -14.38
CA MET A 1 57.19 5.02 -13.25
C MET A 1 56.61 4.01 -12.26
N PRO A 2 57.08 3.96 -11.01
CA PRO A 2 56.60 3.02 -10.00
C PRO A 2 55.26 3.49 -9.38
N GLY A 3 54.31 2.56 -9.22
CA GLY A 3 52.95 2.82 -8.74
C GLY A 3 52.82 2.87 -7.21
N PRO A 4 51.68 3.35 -6.69
CA PRO A 4 51.49 3.55 -5.26
C PRO A 4 51.09 2.26 -4.54
N SER A 5 51.86 1.90 -3.53
CA SER A 5 51.50 0.97 -2.46
C SER A 5 50.77 1.74 -1.35
N ASN A 6 49.69 1.18 -0.79
CA ASN A 6 49.24 1.59 0.55
C ASN A 6 48.62 0.40 1.31
N PRO A 7 49.10 0.08 2.53
CA PRO A 7 48.75 -1.14 3.25
C PRO A 7 47.53 -1.00 4.17
N GLN A 8 46.97 -2.18 4.45
CA GLN A 8 45.87 -2.49 5.35
C GLN A 8 46.04 -1.91 6.77
N ARG A 9 44.99 -1.26 7.29
CA ARG A 9 44.84 -0.94 8.73
C ARG A 9 43.74 -1.81 9.36
N LYS A 10 44.16 -2.83 10.10
CA LYS A 10 43.33 -3.58 11.06
C LYS A 10 43.10 -2.72 12.31
N ARG A 11 41.84 -2.41 12.66
CA ARG A 11 41.48 -1.85 13.97
C ARG A 11 40.78 -2.90 14.81
N LYS A 12 41.44 -3.30 15.91
CA LYS A 12 40.91 -4.13 17.00
C LYS A 12 39.98 -3.27 17.87
N HIS A 13 38.73 -3.67 18.07
CA HIS A 13 37.89 -3.16 19.15
C HIS A 13 38.00 -4.09 20.37
N LYS A 14 38.56 -3.57 21.47
CA LYS A 14 38.49 -4.16 22.81
C LYS A 14 37.28 -3.56 23.53
N GLY A 15 36.45 -4.41 24.12
CA GLY A 15 35.33 -4.01 24.97
C GLY A 15 35.76 -3.41 26.30
N LYS A 16 34.84 -2.67 26.92
CA LYS A 16 34.83 -2.35 28.34
C LYS A 16 33.39 -2.32 28.85
N ALA A 17 33.12 -3.18 29.82
CA ALA A 17 31.95 -3.16 30.67
C ALA A 17 31.94 -1.90 31.54
N VAL A 18 30.77 -1.29 31.72
CA VAL A 18 30.53 -0.21 32.70
C VAL A 18 29.54 -0.71 33.74
N LYS A 19 29.96 -0.57 34.99
CA LYS A 19 29.33 -1.06 36.21
C LYS A 19 28.45 0.05 36.81
N LYS A 20 27.29 -0.38 37.29
CA LYS A 20 26.26 0.29 38.10
C LYS A 20 26.84 1.10 39.28
N ARG A 21 26.29 2.30 39.54
CA ARG A 21 26.28 2.93 40.88
C ARG A 21 25.09 3.89 41.04
N GLN A 22 24.36 3.71 42.15
CA GLN A 22 23.27 4.54 42.67
C GLN A 22 23.80 5.68 43.55
N GLN A 23 23.04 6.77 43.63
CA GLN A 23 22.79 7.74 44.73
C GLN A 23 22.25 9.03 44.07
N GLU A 24 20.99 9.45 44.19
CA GLU A 24 20.18 9.91 45.34
C GLU A 24 20.46 11.39 45.75
N THR A 25 19.38 12.19 45.79
CA THR A 25 19.17 13.49 46.51
C THR A 25 19.88 14.77 45.96
N THR A 26 19.32 16.00 45.82
CA THR A 26 18.12 16.71 46.36
C THR A 26 17.84 18.01 45.55
N GLU A 27 16.60 18.54 45.62
CA GLU A 27 16.14 19.95 45.44
C GLU A 27 16.30 20.65 44.06
N MET A 28 15.50 21.62 43.62
CA MET A 28 14.14 22.12 43.86
C MET A 28 14.00 23.23 42.80
N THR A 29 13.01 23.22 41.89
CA THR A 29 12.52 24.47 41.27
C THR A 29 11.09 24.31 40.76
N ASP A 30 10.23 25.18 41.26
CA ASP A 30 8.82 25.38 40.91
C ASP A 30 8.59 25.62 39.42
N CYS A 31 7.56 24.97 38.87
CA CYS A 31 6.72 25.49 37.79
C CYS A 31 5.28 24.99 38.02
N ASN A 32 4.48 25.85 38.65
CA ASN A 32 3.02 25.74 38.69
C ASN A 32 2.48 25.94 37.28
N ASP A 33 1.79 24.94 36.73
CA ASP A 33 0.75 25.16 35.73
C ASP A 33 -0.45 24.25 36.03
N THR A 34 -1.45 24.88 36.62
CA THR A 34 -2.75 24.32 36.96
C THR A 34 -3.56 24.13 35.68
N LEU A 35 -3.81 22.88 35.28
CA LEU A 35 -4.80 22.52 34.28
C LEU A 35 -6.13 22.11 34.95
N PRO A 36 -7.30 22.51 34.42
CA PRO A 36 -8.60 22.20 35.00
C PRO A 36 -9.01 20.73 34.73
N PRO A 37 -9.91 20.16 35.57
CA PRO A 37 -10.30 18.75 35.47
C PRO A 37 -11.20 18.49 34.26
N ALA A 38 -10.89 17.40 33.56
CA ALA A 38 -11.70 16.86 32.47
C ALA A 38 -13.00 16.24 33.02
N HIS A 39 -14.14 16.81 32.63
CA HIS A 39 -15.44 16.17 32.79
C HIS A 39 -15.56 15.01 31.79
N SER A 40 -15.67 13.80 32.31
CA SER A 40 -16.02 12.61 31.55
C SER A 40 -17.54 12.42 31.52
N PRO A 41 -18.21 12.26 30.37
CA PRO A 41 -19.54 11.69 30.33
C PRO A 41 -19.44 10.16 30.29
N SER A 42 -19.86 9.50 31.37
CA SER A 42 -20.18 8.07 31.39
C SER A 42 -21.37 7.83 30.47
N ILE A 43 -21.14 7.20 29.31
CA ILE A 43 -22.20 6.57 28.52
C ILE A 43 -22.27 5.10 28.95
N THR A 44 -23.28 4.80 29.76
CA THR A 44 -23.71 3.44 30.07
C THR A 44 -24.40 2.86 28.84
N LEU A 45 -23.73 1.97 28.09
CA LEU A 45 -24.37 1.20 27.02
C LEU A 45 -24.83 -0.15 27.58
N MET A 46 -26.14 -0.39 27.54
CA MET A 46 -26.74 -1.66 27.93
C MET A 46 -26.36 -2.77 26.95
N SER A 47 -25.80 -3.84 27.50
CA SER A 47 -25.47 -5.08 26.83
C SER A 47 -26.75 -5.88 26.59
N ASN A 48 -27.13 -6.11 25.33
CA ASN A 48 -28.11 -7.14 24.99
C ASN A 48 -27.42 -8.27 24.23
N ALA A 49 -27.15 -9.34 24.96
CA ALA A 49 -26.79 -10.64 24.41
C ALA A 49 -28.03 -11.26 23.72
N ARG A 50 -27.88 -11.62 22.44
CA ARG A 50 -28.70 -12.67 21.84
C ARG A 50 -27.80 -13.69 21.18
N ALA A 51 -27.70 -14.82 21.86
CA ALA A 51 -27.26 -16.08 21.31
C ALA A 51 -28.28 -16.54 20.25
N GLY A 52 -27.76 -16.90 19.08
CA GLY A 52 -28.53 -17.48 17.98
C GLY A 52 -27.62 -18.43 17.22
N SER A 53 -27.35 -19.58 17.84
CA SER A 53 -26.71 -20.72 17.19
C SER A 53 -27.72 -21.36 16.23
N THR A 54 -27.40 -21.37 14.95
CA THR A 54 -28.06 -22.26 13.99
C THR A 54 -26.96 -23.02 13.24
N HIS A 55 -26.93 -24.32 13.48
CA HIS A 55 -26.15 -25.28 12.72
C HIS A 55 -26.74 -25.39 11.31
N GLU A 56 -26.03 -24.89 10.30
CA GLU A 56 -26.30 -25.27 8.91
C GLU A 56 -25.46 -26.48 8.54
N THR A 57 -26.18 -27.53 8.16
CA THR A 57 -25.64 -28.82 7.74
C THR A 57 -25.34 -28.72 6.25
N VAL A 58 -24.06 -28.67 5.88
CA VAL A 58 -23.63 -28.65 4.47
C VAL A 58 -23.73 -30.06 3.91
N THR A 59 -24.79 -30.32 3.16
CA THR A 59 -24.93 -31.50 2.29
C THR A 59 -23.97 -31.39 1.11
N MET A 60 -23.03 -32.34 1.00
CA MET A 60 -22.20 -32.52 -0.18
C MET A 60 -23.04 -33.04 -1.35
N VAL A 61 -23.14 -32.26 -2.41
CA VAL A 61 -23.73 -32.67 -3.68
C VAL A 61 -22.59 -33.10 -4.61
N GLU A 62 -22.45 -34.41 -4.81
CA GLU A 62 -21.60 -35.00 -5.84
C GLU A 62 -22.16 -34.63 -7.23
N CYS A 63 -21.50 -33.70 -7.91
CA CYS A 63 -21.81 -33.40 -9.31
C CYS A 63 -21.03 -34.38 -10.21
N SER A 64 -21.74 -35.44 -10.62
CA SER A 64 -21.23 -36.48 -11.50
C SER A 64 -20.97 -35.94 -12.92
N THR A 65 -19.76 -36.19 -13.40
CA THR A 65 -19.23 -35.78 -14.69
C THR A 65 -19.87 -36.60 -15.81
N ARG A 66 -20.65 -35.97 -16.70
CA ARG A 66 -21.12 -36.59 -17.95
C ARG A 66 -20.56 -35.82 -19.14
N ILE A 67 -19.43 -36.30 -19.65
CA ILE A 67 -18.85 -35.86 -20.92
C ILE A 67 -19.71 -36.45 -22.03
N GLN A 68 -20.53 -35.62 -22.69
CA GLN A 68 -21.11 -35.95 -23.99
C GLN A 68 -20.24 -35.33 -25.08
N VAL A 69 -19.56 -36.22 -25.82
CA VAL A 69 -18.90 -35.91 -27.07
C VAL A 69 -19.97 -35.94 -28.16
N GLU A 70 -20.56 -34.78 -28.44
CA GLU A 70 -21.39 -34.60 -29.63
C GLU A 70 -20.59 -33.96 -30.76
N ASN A 71 -20.26 -34.83 -31.70
CA ASN A 71 -19.70 -34.56 -33.00
C ASN A 71 -20.80 -33.92 -33.88
N SER A 72 -20.80 -32.60 -34.03
CA SER A 72 -21.66 -31.89 -34.99
C SER A 72 -20.83 -31.20 -36.05
N GLN A 73 -20.94 -31.74 -37.26
CA GLN A 73 -20.38 -31.20 -38.49
C GLN A 73 -21.10 -29.91 -38.92
N GLU A 74 -20.28 -28.91 -39.23
CA GLU A 74 -20.32 -28.14 -40.47
C GLU A 74 -21.65 -27.51 -40.92
N SER A 75 -21.78 -26.21 -40.65
CA SER A 75 -22.21 -25.26 -41.68
C SER A 75 -21.47 -23.94 -41.51
N LYS A 76 -20.56 -23.63 -42.45
CA LYS A 76 -19.78 -22.37 -42.49
C LYS A 76 -20.71 -21.18 -42.72
N PRO A 77 -20.91 -20.27 -41.74
CA PRO A 77 -21.61 -19.02 -41.97
C PRO A 77 -20.65 -18.05 -42.66
N ARG A 78 -21.06 -17.53 -43.82
CA ARG A 78 -20.39 -16.44 -44.56
C ARG A 78 -20.00 -15.32 -43.58
N PRO A 79 -18.74 -14.83 -43.56
CA PRO A 79 -18.36 -13.71 -42.71
C PRO A 79 -19.11 -12.47 -43.17
N LYS A 80 -20.21 -12.14 -42.47
CA LYS A 80 -20.90 -10.86 -42.60
C LYS A 80 -19.88 -9.80 -42.20
N GLN A 81 -19.31 -9.12 -43.20
CA GLN A 81 -18.46 -7.95 -43.02
C GLN A 81 -19.25 -6.95 -42.18
N LYS A 82 -18.97 -6.93 -40.87
CA LYS A 82 -19.51 -5.93 -39.96
C LYS A 82 -19.00 -4.59 -40.47
N ALA A 83 -19.93 -3.78 -40.98
CA ALA A 83 -19.68 -2.41 -41.36
C ALA A 83 -18.85 -1.75 -40.24
N ALA A 84 -17.63 -1.34 -40.57
CA ALA A 84 -16.75 -0.64 -39.67
C ALA A 84 -17.52 0.58 -39.14
N SER A 85 -17.88 0.55 -37.86
CA SER A 85 -18.63 1.63 -37.26
C SER A 85 -17.80 2.91 -37.33
N ALA A 86 -18.34 3.92 -38.00
CA ALA A 86 -17.71 5.23 -38.20
C ALA A 86 -17.55 6.04 -36.89
N SER A 87 -17.78 5.42 -35.73
CA SER A 87 -17.70 6.03 -34.39
C SER A 87 -16.26 6.25 -33.89
N SER A 88 -15.23 5.90 -34.66
CA SER A 88 -13.83 5.91 -34.21
C SER A 88 -13.03 7.20 -34.49
N LEU A 89 -13.66 8.29 -34.98
CA LEU A 89 -12.93 9.52 -35.33
C LEU A 89 -12.89 10.57 -34.21
N MET A 90 -13.56 10.35 -33.07
CA MET A 90 -13.40 11.25 -31.93
C MET A 90 -12.02 11.06 -31.31
N PRO A 91 -11.20 12.12 -31.15
CA PRO A 91 -9.93 12.03 -30.46
C PRO A 91 -10.15 11.45 -29.06
N LYS A 92 -9.45 10.37 -28.71
CA LYS A 92 -9.52 9.81 -27.36
C LYS A 92 -9.02 10.87 -26.39
N ALA A 93 -9.74 11.04 -25.28
CA ALA A 93 -9.32 11.95 -24.22
C ALA A 93 -7.92 11.55 -23.71
N PRO A 94 -7.07 12.52 -23.35
CA PRO A 94 -5.75 12.22 -22.80
C PRO A 94 -5.88 11.45 -21.49
N PHE A 95 -5.08 10.39 -21.34
CA PHE A 95 -5.05 9.54 -20.15
C PHE A 95 -4.23 10.14 -18.99
N ILE A 96 -3.61 11.31 -19.19
CA ILE A 96 -2.97 12.12 -18.16
C ILE A 96 -3.59 13.52 -18.19
N HIS A 97 -3.84 14.10 -17.02
CA HIS A 97 -4.21 15.51 -16.86
C HIS A 97 -3.43 16.14 -15.71
N ASP A 98 -3.14 17.44 -15.78
CA ASP A 98 -2.48 18.15 -14.68
C ASP A 98 -3.39 19.29 -14.17
N PRO A 99 -3.87 19.24 -12.93
CA PRO A 99 -4.66 20.31 -12.33
C PRO A 99 -3.82 21.50 -11.82
N GLY A 100 -2.50 21.52 -12.07
CA GLY A 100 -1.57 22.58 -11.66
C GLY A 100 -0.72 22.23 -10.43
N ASN A 101 -0.93 21.05 -9.83
CA ASN A 101 -0.12 20.53 -8.73
C ASN A 101 0.44 19.13 -9.05
N GLY A 102 0.70 18.86 -10.33
CA GLY A 102 1.38 17.69 -10.85
C GLY A 102 0.48 16.76 -11.68
N PRO A 103 1.05 15.98 -12.59
CA PRO A 103 0.28 15.11 -13.48
C PRO A 103 -0.49 14.02 -12.73
N ARG A 104 -1.70 13.73 -13.19
CA ARG A 104 -2.63 12.72 -12.67
C ARG A 104 -3.04 11.76 -13.77
N VAL A 105 -2.94 10.47 -13.48
CA VAL A 105 -3.38 9.40 -14.39
C VAL A 105 -4.90 9.28 -14.32
N ARG A 106 -5.59 9.43 -15.47
CA ARG A 106 -7.05 9.23 -15.59
C ARG A 106 -7.43 7.82 -15.96
N ASP A 107 -6.65 7.21 -16.85
CA ASP A 107 -6.84 5.84 -17.31
C ASP A 107 -5.53 5.09 -17.10
N VAL A 108 -5.46 4.34 -16.01
CA VAL A 108 -4.27 3.58 -15.61
C VAL A 108 -3.93 2.53 -16.67
N ARG A 109 -4.92 1.88 -17.29
CA ARG A 109 -4.68 0.86 -18.32
C ARG A 109 -4.06 1.49 -19.57
N ALA A 110 -4.61 2.60 -20.06
CA ALA A 110 -4.07 3.32 -21.20
C ALA A 110 -2.67 3.89 -20.91
N PHE A 111 -2.46 4.42 -19.70
CA PHE A 111 -1.14 4.90 -19.25
C PHE A 111 -0.10 3.78 -19.27
N LEU A 112 -0.39 2.62 -18.67
CA LEU A 112 0.55 1.49 -18.60
C LEU A 112 0.81 0.85 -19.97
N SER A 113 -0.17 0.92 -20.87
CA SER A 113 0.00 0.47 -22.26
C SER A 113 0.85 1.44 -23.09
N SER A 114 1.05 2.67 -22.61
CA SER A 114 1.84 3.68 -23.30
C SER A 114 3.33 3.41 -23.13
N ARG A 115 4.02 3.20 -24.25
CA ARG A 115 5.49 3.05 -24.29
C ARG A 115 6.25 4.32 -23.88
N PHE A 116 5.60 5.48 -23.97
CA PHE A 116 6.26 6.78 -23.79
C PHE A 116 6.17 7.31 -22.37
N PHE A 117 5.03 7.14 -21.71
CA PHE A 117 4.80 7.73 -20.39
C PHE A 117 5.10 6.79 -19.22
N ALA A 118 4.79 5.50 -19.37
CA ALA A 118 5.04 4.53 -18.31
C ALA A 118 6.52 4.13 -18.28
N GLN A 119 7.15 4.25 -17.12
CA GLN A 119 8.51 3.76 -16.94
C GLN A 119 8.53 2.22 -17.02
N GLN A 120 9.54 1.68 -17.70
CA GLN A 120 9.74 0.23 -17.78
C GLN A 120 10.09 -0.35 -16.41
N PRO A 121 9.72 -1.61 -16.13
CA PRO A 121 10.13 -2.29 -14.91
C PRO A 121 11.65 -2.27 -14.71
N ALA A 122 12.09 -2.12 -13.46
CA ALA A 122 13.51 -2.09 -13.11
C ALA A 122 14.06 -3.52 -12.94
N LEU A 123 14.30 -4.22 -14.05
CA LEU A 123 14.71 -5.64 -14.05
C LEU A 123 16.09 -5.91 -13.44
N ASN A 124 16.88 -4.87 -13.19
CA ASN A 124 18.17 -4.94 -12.51
C ASN A 124 18.05 -4.99 -10.98
N ASP A 125 16.87 -4.69 -10.44
CA ASP A 125 16.56 -4.84 -9.02
C ASP A 125 15.76 -6.15 -8.84
N PRO A 126 16.25 -7.12 -8.03
CA PRO A 126 15.59 -8.42 -7.88
C PRO A 126 14.13 -8.33 -7.43
N LEU A 127 13.81 -7.44 -6.50
CA LEU A 127 12.45 -7.27 -5.99
C LEU A 127 11.56 -6.66 -7.07
N CYS A 128 12.04 -5.63 -7.76
CA CYS A 128 11.29 -5.03 -8.87
C CYS A 128 11.03 -6.04 -10.00
N ALA A 129 12.00 -6.91 -10.30
CA ALA A 129 11.89 -7.94 -11.32
C ALA A 129 10.85 -9.01 -10.96
N GLU A 130 10.79 -9.41 -9.69
CA GLU A 130 9.76 -10.33 -9.18
C GLU A 130 8.36 -9.73 -9.31
N PHE A 131 8.17 -8.49 -8.84
CA PHE A 131 6.89 -7.80 -8.99
C PHE A 131 6.52 -7.50 -10.45
N ALA A 132 7.47 -7.49 -11.40
CA ALA A 132 7.19 -7.24 -12.81
C ALA A 132 6.51 -8.41 -13.53
N GLN A 133 6.44 -9.58 -12.90
CA GLN A 133 5.80 -10.77 -13.45
C GLN A 133 4.28 -10.55 -13.64
N LYS A 134 3.70 -11.19 -14.66
CA LYS A 134 2.26 -11.05 -14.96
C LYS A 134 1.42 -11.82 -13.96
N GLU A 135 1.96 -12.92 -13.47
CA GLU A 135 1.38 -13.81 -12.49
C GLU A 135 1.12 -13.06 -11.18
N VAL A 136 2.08 -12.21 -10.76
CA VAL A 136 1.91 -11.33 -9.60
C VAL A 136 0.78 -10.32 -9.81
N LEU A 137 0.66 -9.74 -11.01
CA LEU A 137 -0.47 -8.86 -11.32
C LEU A 137 -1.81 -9.59 -11.27
N GLU A 138 -1.89 -10.81 -11.82
CA GLU A 138 -3.13 -11.60 -11.77
C GLU A 138 -3.48 -11.99 -10.33
N MET A 139 -2.49 -12.35 -9.50
CA MET A 139 -2.72 -12.55 -8.05
C MET A 139 -3.24 -11.28 -7.37
N LEU A 140 -2.64 -10.12 -7.64
CA LEU A 140 -3.10 -8.83 -7.09
C LEU A 140 -4.56 -8.53 -7.49
N LYS A 141 -4.98 -8.85 -8.71
CA LYS A 141 -6.36 -8.66 -9.17
C LYS A 141 -7.37 -9.59 -8.48
N THR A 142 -6.93 -10.68 -7.84
CA THR A 142 -7.84 -11.53 -7.06
C THR A 142 -8.21 -10.91 -5.71
N VAL A 143 -7.39 -10.00 -5.20
CA VAL A 143 -7.52 -9.41 -3.85
C VAL A 143 -7.85 -7.91 -3.87
N LEU A 144 -7.51 -7.22 -4.96
CA LEU A 144 -7.72 -5.78 -5.13
C LEU A 144 -8.53 -5.49 -6.39
N PRO A 145 -9.32 -4.39 -6.42
CA PRO A 145 -9.88 -3.87 -7.65
C PRO A 145 -8.81 -3.63 -8.71
N GLU A 146 -9.17 -3.81 -9.97
CA GLU A 146 -8.20 -3.83 -11.08
C GLU A 146 -7.33 -2.56 -11.14
N GLU A 147 -7.91 -1.38 -10.96
CA GLU A 147 -7.16 -0.12 -11.00
C GLU A 147 -6.10 -0.04 -9.90
N VAL A 148 -6.48 -0.40 -8.67
CA VAL A 148 -5.59 -0.39 -7.49
C VAL A 148 -4.50 -1.46 -7.65
N ALA A 149 -4.84 -2.65 -8.17
CA ALA A 149 -3.88 -3.71 -8.47
C ALA A 149 -2.85 -3.25 -9.52
N LEU A 150 -3.29 -2.60 -10.59
CA LEU A 150 -2.41 -2.06 -11.63
C LEU A 150 -1.47 -0.97 -11.10
N ILE A 151 -1.97 -0.08 -10.25
CA ILE A 151 -1.16 0.95 -9.58
C ILE A 151 -0.12 0.31 -8.66
N LEU A 152 -0.51 -0.65 -7.82
CA LEU A 152 0.39 -1.32 -6.90
C LEU A 152 1.48 -2.10 -7.65
N TRP A 153 1.10 -2.85 -8.70
CA TRP A 153 2.03 -3.53 -9.59
C TRP A 153 3.01 -2.56 -10.26
N TYR A 154 2.52 -1.41 -10.75
CA TYR A 154 3.38 -0.35 -11.27
C TYR A 154 4.37 0.16 -10.22
N ASN A 155 3.88 0.50 -9.04
CA ASN A 155 4.71 1.07 -7.98
C ASN A 155 5.80 0.11 -7.50
N LYS A 156 5.50 -1.18 -7.40
CA LYS A 156 6.43 -2.20 -6.86
C LYS A 156 7.43 -2.70 -7.89
N SER A 157 7.08 -2.70 -9.18
CA SER A 157 7.99 -3.21 -10.22
C SER A 157 8.94 -2.14 -10.80
N ARG A 158 8.88 -0.89 -10.31
CA ARG A 158 9.73 0.22 -10.77
C ARG A 158 10.53 0.78 -9.60
N SER A 159 11.78 1.17 -9.88
CA SER A 159 12.68 1.68 -8.85
C SER A 159 12.20 3.00 -8.24
N THR A 160 11.79 3.97 -9.06
CA THR A 160 11.50 5.34 -8.57
C THR A 160 10.16 5.93 -9.00
N SER A 161 9.59 5.54 -10.15
CA SER A 161 8.30 6.11 -10.59
C SER A 161 7.13 5.52 -9.80
N ARG A 162 6.20 6.38 -9.40
CA ARG A 162 5.03 6.04 -8.59
C ARG A 162 3.77 6.71 -9.12
N ILE A 163 2.64 6.02 -8.98
CA ILE A 163 1.29 6.57 -9.09
C ILE A 163 0.68 6.50 -7.70
N CYS A 164 0.23 7.62 -7.16
CA CYS A 164 -0.46 7.64 -5.87
C CYS A 164 -1.81 6.93 -6.00
N PRO A 165 -2.09 5.86 -5.23
CA PRO A 165 -3.36 5.13 -5.35
C PRO A 165 -4.58 5.98 -4.94
N THR A 166 -4.41 6.99 -4.09
CA THR A 166 -5.54 7.82 -3.63
C THR A 166 -5.93 8.92 -4.62
N CYS A 167 -4.97 9.57 -5.26
CA CYS A 167 -5.23 10.75 -6.11
C CYS A 167 -4.66 10.66 -7.52
N HIS A 168 -4.11 9.49 -7.88
CA HIS A 168 -3.50 9.16 -9.16
C HIS A 168 -2.35 10.07 -9.59
N ARG A 169 -1.73 10.79 -8.64
CA ARG A 169 -0.56 11.64 -8.91
C ARG A 169 0.61 10.79 -9.38
N LEU A 170 1.13 11.11 -10.56
CA LEU A 170 2.37 10.55 -11.07
C LEU A 170 3.54 11.37 -10.51
N TYR A 171 4.50 10.69 -9.89
CA TYR A 171 5.68 11.32 -9.31
C TYR A 171 6.87 10.34 -9.27
N ARG A 172 8.04 10.84 -8.86
CA ARG A 172 9.22 10.02 -8.57
C ARG A 172 9.59 10.11 -7.11
N LEU A 173 10.13 9.01 -6.57
CA LEU A 173 10.69 9.01 -5.22
C LEU A 173 11.78 10.08 -5.11
N GLY A 174 11.69 10.91 -4.06
CA GLY A 174 12.58 12.05 -3.83
C GLY A 174 12.08 13.38 -4.40
N ASP A 175 11.01 13.39 -5.20
CA ASP A 175 10.41 14.63 -5.68
C ASP A 175 9.82 15.46 -4.53
N VAL A 176 9.98 16.79 -4.62
CA VAL A 176 9.27 17.74 -3.77
C VAL A 176 7.91 18.02 -4.42
N LEU A 177 6.85 17.48 -3.82
CA LEU A 177 5.51 17.54 -4.38
C LEU A 177 4.73 18.73 -3.83
N ALA A 178 4.03 19.44 -4.72
CA ALA A 178 3.10 20.49 -4.32
C ALA A 178 1.95 19.91 -3.46
N ASP A 179 1.57 20.65 -2.43
CA ASP A 179 0.47 20.27 -1.55
C ASP A 179 -0.87 20.19 -2.31
N HIS A 180 -1.79 19.37 -1.80
CA HIS A 180 -3.16 19.32 -2.34
C HIS A 180 -3.96 20.55 -1.97
N ILE A 181 -3.66 21.15 -0.82
CA ILE A 181 -4.29 22.36 -0.31
C ILE A 181 -3.23 23.46 -0.41
N PRO A 182 -3.46 24.52 -1.20
CA PRO A 182 -2.51 25.62 -1.28
C PRO A 182 -2.37 26.26 0.11
N SER A 183 -1.23 26.00 0.76
CA SER A 183 -0.89 26.64 2.02
C SER A 183 -0.51 28.10 1.75
N GLN A 184 -0.95 29.02 2.60
CA GLN A 184 -0.54 30.43 2.52
C GLN A 184 0.95 30.63 2.82
N ASN A 185 1.63 29.62 3.36
CA ASN A 185 3.06 29.67 3.67
C ASN A 185 3.89 29.05 2.52
N PRO A 186 4.54 29.86 1.68
CA PRO A 186 5.32 29.38 0.52
C PRO A 186 6.57 28.56 0.92
N PHE A 187 6.97 28.59 2.19
CA PHE A 187 8.15 27.90 2.70
C PHE A 187 7.89 26.48 3.23
N HIS A 188 6.64 26.01 3.27
CA HIS A 188 6.31 24.72 3.89
C HIS A 188 6.75 23.48 3.07
N GLY A 189 7.22 23.65 1.84
CA GLY A 189 7.52 22.55 0.92
C GLY A 189 8.98 22.08 0.85
N MET A 190 9.95 22.76 1.49
CA MET A 190 11.36 22.51 1.15
C MET A 190 11.96 21.23 1.73
N ASN A 191 11.38 20.64 2.78
CA ASN A 191 11.91 19.42 3.39
C ASN A 191 10.80 18.38 3.55
N SER A 192 10.68 17.46 2.58
CA SER A 192 9.86 16.27 2.75
C SER A 192 10.33 15.52 4.00
N SER A 193 9.42 15.30 4.96
CA SER A 193 9.79 14.61 6.19
C SER A 193 10.34 13.21 5.86
N PRO A 194 11.33 12.68 6.60
CA PRO A 194 11.84 11.33 6.36
C PRO A 194 10.72 10.26 6.39
N LYS A 195 9.71 10.49 7.23
CA LYS A 195 8.50 9.68 7.32
C LYS A 195 7.66 9.72 6.05
N MET A 196 7.58 10.86 5.36
CA MET A 196 6.89 10.99 4.07
C MET A 196 7.61 10.21 2.98
N GLN A 197 8.93 10.33 2.90
CA GLN A 197 9.74 9.60 1.93
C GLN A 197 9.63 8.09 2.12
N ARG A 198 9.67 7.63 3.39
CA ARG A 198 9.41 6.22 3.72
C ARG A 198 8.03 5.77 3.26
N GLU A 199 6.99 6.56 3.55
CA GLU A 199 5.63 6.22 3.14
C GLU A 199 5.49 6.14 1.61
N GLN A 200 6.07 7.08 0.87
CA GLN A 200 6.12 7.04 -0.60
C GLN A 200 6.79 5.78 -1.14
N THR A 201 7.83 5.28 -0.47
CA THR A 201 8.50 4.02 -0.84
C THR A 201 7.65 2.81 -0.51
N ILE A 202 7.02 2.79 0.68
CA ILE A 202 6.23 1.66 1.18
C ILE A 202 4.97 1.47 0.31
N SER A 203 4.12 2.51 0.24
CA SER A 203 2.77 2.41 -0.33
C SER A 203 2.60 3.11 -1.67
N GLY A 204 3.51 4.03 -2.03
CA GLY A 204 3.32 4.93 -3.16
C GLY A 204 2.37 6.09 -2.89
N LEU A 205 1.99 6.34 -1.63
CA LEU A 205 1.15 7.49 -1.27
C LEU A 205 1.95 8.79 -1.29
N CYS A 206 1.46 9.79 -2.04
CA CYS A 206 2.24 10.99 -2.34
C CYS A 206 2.24 12.08 -1.26
N SER A 207 1.35 12.00 -0.26
CA SER A 207 1.17 13.07 0.74
C SER A 207 0.49 12.59 2.02
N ALA A 208 0.58 13.42 3.07
CA ALA A 208 -0.10 13.23 4.36
C ALA A 208 -1.60 12.97 4.17
N MET A 209 -2.23 13.80 3.34
CA MET A 209 -3.66 13.73 3.06
C MET A 209 -4.04 12.45 2.32
N CYS A 210 -3.23 12.00 1.37
CA CYS A 210 -3.52 10.77 0.61
C CYS A 210 -3.49 9.53 1.51
N PHE A 211 -2.55 9.48 2.45
CA PHE A 211 -2.50 8.41 3.43
C PHE A 211 -3.64 8.48 4.42
N ILE A 212 -3.96 9.66 4.97
CA ILE A 212 -5.11 9.81 5.89
C ILE A 212 -6.39 9.30 5.22
N ALA A 213 -6.59 9.61 3.94
CA ALA A 213 -7.72 9.10 3.16
C ALA A 213 -7.67 7.58 2.96
N ALA A 214 -6.48 6.99 2.70
CA ALA A 214 -6.32 5.55 2.56
C ALA A 214 -6.53 4.79 3.89
N SER A 215 -6.20 5.42 5.02
CA SER A 215 -6.31 4.87 6.37
C SER A 215 -7.57 5.32 7.11
N TYR A 216 -8.54 5.92 6.41
CA TYR A 216 -9.68 6.58 7.06
C TYR A 216 -10.52 5.62 7.90
N SER A 217 -10.59 4.34 7.50
CA SER A 217 -11.29 3.29 8.24
C SER A 217 -10.60 2.89 9.57
N TYR A 218 -9.38 3.38 9.84
CA TYR A 218 -8.61 3.08 11.06
C TYR A 218 -7.97 4.34 11.65
N PRO A 219 -8.77 5.33 12.10
CA PRO A 219 -8.28 6.62 12.59
C PRO A 219 -7.25 6.48 13.72
N ASN A 220 -7.42 5.45 14.57
CA ASN A 220 -6.55 5.18 15.71
C ASN A 220 -5.17 4.62 15.32
N ALA A 221 -5.02 4.07 14.11
CA ALA A 221 -3.75 3.52 13.61
C ALA A 221 -2.96 4.50 12.72
N ILE A 222 -3.58 5.59 12.25
CA ILE A 222 -2.98 6.52 11.27
C ILE A 222 -1.59 7.01 11.71
N LYS A 223 -1.48 7.50 12.95
CA LYS A 223 -0.24 8.10 13.44
C LYS A 223 0.86 7.07 13.66
N SER A 224 0.52 5.87 14.14
CA SER A 224 1.47 4.81 14.44
C SER A 224 1.87 4.02 13.19
N ALA A 225 1.01 3.92 12.18
CA ALA A 225 1.27 3.24 10.91
C ALA A 225 2.04 4.08 9.89
N TRP A 226 2.10 5.40 10.08
CA TRP A 226 2.72 6.31 9.11
C TRP A 226 4.20 6.01 8.89
N GLY A 227 4.56 5.64 7.65
CA GLY A 227 5.96 5.46 7.23
C GLY A 227 6.66 4.30 7.93
N ARG A 228 5.89 3.31 8.42
CA ARG A 228 6.39 2.11 9.09
C ARG A 228 6.00 0.84 8.35
N THR A 229 6.93 -0.11 8.24
CA THR A 229 6.68 -1.48 7.75
C THR A 229 6.10 -2.35 8.85
N ALA A 230 5.61 -3.55 8.52
CA ALA A 230 4.99 -4.45 9.49
C ALA A 230 5.93 -4.78 10.67
N GLU A 231 7.23 -4.96 10.41
CA GLU A 231 8.25 -5.22 11.44
C GLU A 231 8.45 -4.06 12.43
N GLU A 232 8.13 -2.83 12.02
CA GLU A 232 8.28 -1.62 12.84
C GLU A 232 7.00 -1.27 13.62
N LEU A 233 5.89 -1.98 13.38
CA LEU A 233 4.62 -1.76 14.06
C LEU A 233 4.55 -2.57 15.35
N ASP A 234 4.04 -1.95 16.41
CA ASP A 234 3.66 -2.67 17.62
C ASP A 234 2.41 -3.53 17.38
N ASP A 235 2.27 -4.59 18.16
CA ASP A 235 1.15 -5.54 18.05
C ASP A 235 -0.20 -4.83 18.19
N GLN A 236 -0.28 -3.78 19.02
CA GLN A 236 -1.49 -3.01 19.21
C GLN A 236 -1.91 -2.30 17.91
N THR A 237 -0.98 -1.61 17.25
CA THR A 237 -1.21 -0.91 15.98
C THR A 237 -1.53 -1.91 14.87
N TRP A 238 -0.82 -3.04 14.84
CA TRP A 238 -1.09 -4.09 13.87
C TRP A 238 -2.50 -4.67 14.05
N ASN A 239 -2.92 -4.91 15.30
CA ASN A 239 -4.28 -5.37 15.61
C ASN A 239 -5.33 -4.34 15.21
N LEU A 240 -5.07 -3.04 15.42
CA LEU A 240 -5.97 -1.98 14.94
C LEU A 240 -6.12 -2.03 13.42
N LEU A 241 -5.03 -2.22 12.65
CA LEU A 241 -5.08 -2.31 11.19
C LEU A 241 -5.76 -3.58 10.67
N ASN A 242 -5.68 -4.69 11.42
CA ASN A 242 -6.29 -5.96 11.05
C ASN A 242 -7.70 -6.15 11.60
N GLY A 243 -8.13 -5.31 12.53
CA GLY A 243 -9.48 -5.33 13.10
C GLY A 243 -10.55 -5.06 12.05
N LEU A 244 -11.78 -5.44 12.36
CA LEU A 244 -12.93 -4.99 11.57
C LEU A 244 -13.12 -3.48 11.85
N PRO A 245 -13.26 -2.64 10.81
CA PRO A 245 -13.58 -1.24 11.03
C PRO A 245 -14.93 -1.14 11.72
N GLU A 246 -15.01 -0.33 12.79
CA GLU A 246 -16.26 -0.10 13.52
C GLU A 246 -17.32 0.51 12.58
N ASP A 247 -16.88 1.44 11.73
CA ASP A 247 -17.65 2.00 10.63
C ASP A 247 -16.82 1.95 9.34
N PRO A 248 -17.25 1.23 8.29
CA PRO A 248 -16.54 1.13 7.02
C PRO A 248 -16.69 2.42 6.19
N VAL A 249 -16.25 3.55 6.76
CA VAL A 249 -16.14 4.81 6.04
C VAL A 249 -14.80 4.84 5.33
N GLY A 250 -14.81 5.17 4.04
CA GLY A 250 -13.62 5.23 3.20
C GLY A 250 -13.60 4.18 2.09
N ASP A 251 -12.48 4.11 1.37
CA ASP A 251 -12.28 3.13 0.31
C ASP A 251 -11.62 1.87 0.87
N PRO A 252 -12.32 0.73 0.94
CA PRO A 252 -11.77 -0.51 1.47
C PRO A 252 -10.58 -1.02 0.66
N ALA A 253 -10.50 -0.71 -0.64
CA ALA A 253 -9.38 -1.11 -1.49
C ALA A 253 -8.11 -0.34 -1.15
N LEU A 254 -8.22 0.96 -0.84
CA LEU A 254 -7.07 1.76 -0.39
C LEU A 254 -6.59 1.30 0.97
N THR A 255 -7.52 0.98 1.87
CA THR A 255 -7.21 0.34 3.16
C THR A 255 -6.47 -0.98 2.98
N MET A 256 -6.95 -1.84 2.08
CA MET A 256 -6.34 -3.14 1.81
C MET A 256 -4.93 -2.96 1.23
N LEU A 257 -4.79 -2.10 0.20
CA LEU A 257 -3.48 -1.75 -0.36
C LEU A 257 -2.55 -1.23 0.72
N MET A 258 -3.04 -0.33 1.59
CA MET A 258 -2.28 0.21 2.70
C MET A 258 -1.74 -0.94 3.55
N ARG A 259 -2.58 -1.89 4.00
CA ARG A 259 -2.14 -3.03 4.83
C ARG A 259 -1.13 -3.91 4.09
N MET A 260 -1.46 -4.31 2.86
CA MET A 260 -0.62 -5.17 2.03
C MET A 260 0.78 -4.58 1.90
N THR A 261 0.93 -3.30 1.58
CA THR A 261 2.25 -2.74 1.32
C THR A 261 3.18 -2.63 2.53
N ARG A 262 2.71 -2.93 3.74
CA ARG A 262 3.57 -3.00 4.95
C ARG A 262 4.26 -4.35 5.09
N LEU A 263 3.75 -5.36 4.41
CA LEU A 263 4.33 -6.70 4.34
C LEU A 263 5.30 -6.75 3.17
N ASP A 264 6.42 -7.46 3.34
CA ASP A 264 7.46 -7.55 2.32
C ASP A 264 6.97 -8.26 1.05
N ASP A 265 6.17 -9.31 1.21
CA ASP A 265 5.53 -10.09 0.13
C ASP A 265 4.14 -9.57 -0.24
N LEU A 266 3.77 -8.37 0.25
CA LEU A 266 2.42 -7.82 0.20
C LEU A 266 1.34 -8.67 0.90
N GLY A 267 1.74 -9.69 1.67
CA GLY A 267 0.85 -10.68 2.26
C GLY A 267 0.21 -11.63 1.24
N LEU A 268 0.74 -11.69 0.01
CA LEU A 268 0.15 -12.52 -1.06
C LEU A 268 0.21 -14.01 -0.73
N GLY A 269 1.24 -14.49 -0.03
CA GLY A 269 1.29 -15.89 0.41
C GLY A 269 0.09 -16.24 1.29
N ARG A 270 -0.25 -15.37 2.24
CA ARG A 270 -1.40 -15.56 3.13
C ARG A 270 -2.73 -15.38 2.39
N LEU A 271 -2.84 -14.34 1.56
CA LEU A 271 -4.10 -13.98 0.90
C LEU A 271 -4.49 -14.96 -0.22
N CYS A 272 -3.53 -15.46 -0.98
CA CYS A 272 -3.80 -16.30 -2.16
C CYS A 272 -3.68 -17.80 -1.86
N LEU A 273 -2.80 -18.21 -0.94
CA LEU A 273 -2.53 -19.62 -0.66
C LEU A 273 -3.13 -20.11 0.66
N GLY A 274 -3.71 -19.20 1.46
CA GLY A 274 -4.26 -19.54 2.77
C GLY A 274 -3.21 -20.08 3.74
N LEU A 275 -1.93 -19.79 3.52
CA LEU A 275 -0.85 -20.23 4.40
C LEU A 275 -0.97 -19.48 5.73
N ASP A 276 -1.18 -20.24 6.79
CA ASP A 276 -1.08 -19.70 8.14
C ASP A 276 0.40 -19.41 8.45
N PRO A 277 0.70 -18.31 9.16
CA PRO A 277 2.09 -17.89 9.43
C PRO A 277 2.88 -18.91 10.26
N GLU A 278 2.20 -19.84 10.92
CA GLU A 278 2.82 -20.94 11.68
C GLU A 278 3.41 -22.03 10.77
N ASP A 279 2.99 -22.10 9.50
CA ASP A 279 3.40 -23.15 8.56
C ASP A 279 4.64 -22.78 7.71
N VAL A 280 5.19 -21.58 7.88
CA VAL A 280 6.41 -21.15 7.17
C VAL A 280 7.63 -21.44 8.05
N PRO A 281 8.46 -22.45 7.72
CA PRO A 281 9.68 -22.70 8.47
C PRO A 281 10.61 -21.49 8.37
N ARG A 282 11.02 -20.96 9.54
CA ARG A 282 12.02 -19.89 9.68
C ARG A 282 13.40 -20.31 9.21
#